data_AF-A0A9D7AAH6-F1
#
_entry.id   AF-A0A9D7AAH6-F1
#
_cell.length_a   1.000
_cell.length_b   1.000
_cell.length_c   1.000
_cell.angle_alpha   90.00
_cell.angle_beta   90.00
_cell.angle_gamma   90.00
#
_symmetry.space_group_name_H-M   'P 1'
#
loop_
_entity.id
_entity.type
_entity.pdbx_description
1 polymer ?
#
loop_
_entity_poly.entity_id
_entity_poly.type
_entity_poly.pdbx_seq_one_letter_code
_entity_poly.pdbx_strand_id
1 'polypeptide(L)'
;MLKNKTVWQGLMAGSLVVWAFIIFGLVFPFSAPALKNAWVILFLIWGIAHPLELKFSLPIGKAHGLGFGRTVVKTLLFGFTWWVALKWGVVED
;
A
#
# COMPACT_ATOMS: atom_id res chain seq x y z
N MET A 1 15.30 6.97 -12.10
CA MET A 1 14.11 7.32 -11.28
C MET A 1 13.77 6.25 -10.24
N LEU A 2 13.63 4.98 -10.62
CA LEU A 2 13.24 3.88 -9.71
C LEU A 2 14.25 3.52 -8.60
N LYS A 3 15.48 4.05 -8.62
CA LYS A 3 16.46 3.95 -7.52
C LYS A 3 16.44 5.15 -6.56
N ASN A 4 15.53 6.10 -6.76
CA ASN A 4 15.43 7.28 -5.91
C ASN A 4 14.47 7.00 -4.73
N LYS A 5 15.01 7.04 -3.51
CA LYS A 5 14.25 6.83 -2.27
C LYS A 5 13.07 7.79 -2.11
N THR A 6 13.23 9.05 -2.48
CA THR A 6 12.19 10.09 -2.39
C THR A 6 10.97 9.75 -3.25
N VAL A 7 11.17 9.15 -4.43
CA VAL A 7 10.07 8.73 -5.30
C VAL A 7 9.23 7.66 -4.62
N TRP A 8 9.87 6.64 -4.06
CA TRP A 8 9.16 5.57 -3.34
C TRP A 8 8.48 6.06 -2.06
N GLN A 9 9.11 6.97 -1.33
CA GLN A 9 8.48 7.62 -0.18
C GLN A 9 7.26 8.44 -0.59
N GLY A 10 7.32 9.15 -1.72
CA GLY A 10 6.16 9.83 -2.30
C GLY A 10 5.03 8.87 -2.67
N LEU A 11 5.35 7.72 -3.28
CA LEU A 11 4.36 6.68 -3.59
C LEU A 11 3.72 6.08 -2.32
N MET A 12 4.53 5.79 -1.30
CA MET A 12 4.04 5.32 0.00
C MET A 12 3.15 6.36 0.68
N ALA A 13 3.51 7.65 0.64
CA ALA A 13 2.67 8.73 1.14
C ALA A 13 1.35 8.83 0.37
N GLY A 14 1.38 8.69 -0.97
CA GLY A 14 0.19 8.61 -1.81
C GLY A 14 -0.73 7.45 -1.43
N SER A 15 -0.18 6.28 -1.09
CA SER A 15 -0.95 5.14 -0.60
C SER A 15 -1.72 5.47 0.69
N LEU A 16 -1.13 6.24 1.60
CA LEU A 16 -1.81 6.68 2.83
C LEU A 16 -2.94 7.66 2.54
N VAL A 17 -2.78 8.55 1.55
CA VAL A 17 -3.85 9.46 1.11
C VAL A 17 -5.03 8.66 0.54
N VAL A 18 -4.76 7.59 -0.20
CA VAL A 18 -5.83 6.69 -0.69
C VAL A 18 -6.52 5.98 0.47
N TRP A 19 -5.80 5.50 1.49
CA TRP A 19 -6.42 4.97 2.71
C TRP A 19 -7.32 5.99 3.40
N ALA A 20 -6.88 7.25 3.52
CA ALA A 20 -7.70 8.32 4.09
C ALA A 20 -8.98 8.56 3.28
N PHE A 21 -8.88 8.56 1.94
CA PHE A 21 -10.05 8.67 1.05
C PHE A 21 -11.00 7.46 1.19
N ILE A 22 -10.45 6.26 1.32
CA ILE A 22 -11.21 5.03 1.55
C ILE A 22 -11.99 5.12 2.87
N ILE A 23 -11.32 5.44 3.97
CA ILE A 23 -11.93 5.56 5.30
C ILE A 23 -13.01 6.66 5.28
N PHE A 24 -12.73 7.79 4.64
CA PHE A 24 -13.70 8.86 4.48
C PHE A 24 -14.99 8.36 3.80
N GLY A 25 -14.89 7.63 2.70
CA GLY A 25 -16.06 7.09 2.00
C GLY A 25 -16.83 5.99 2.74
N LEU A 26 -16.22 5.33 3.75
CA LEU A 26 -16.95 4.42 4.65
C LEU A 26 -17.89 5.17 5.60
N VAL A 27 -17.51 6.40 5.99
CA VAL A 27 -18.28 7.23 6.93
C VAL A 27 -19.22 8.17 6.18
N PHE A 28 -18.80 8.68 5.02
CA PHE A 28 -19.51 9.66 4.21
C PHE A 28 -19.85 9.10 2.83
N PRO A 29 -21.11 8.68 2.58
CA PRO A 29 -21.49 8.10 1.30
C PRO A 29 -21.45 9.16 0.18
N PHE A 30 -20.80 8.82 -0.93
CA PHE A 30 -20.71 9.71 -2.09
C PHE A 30 -21.98 9.67 -2.95
N SER A 31 -22.62 10.82 -3.15
CA SER A 31 -23.79 10.96 -4.03
C SER A 31 -23.42 11.00 -5.52
N ALA A 32 -22.22 11.47 -5.86
CA ALA A 32 -21.73 11.53 -7.23
C ALA A 32 -21.30 10.13 -7.72
N PRO A 33 -21.90 9.60 -8.82
CA PRO A 33 -21.60 8.24 -9.28
C PRO A 33 -20.13 8.00 -9.63
N ALA A 34 -19.47 8.97 -10.25
CA ALA A 34 -18.05 8.87 -10.60
C ALA A 34 -17.17 8.71 -9.36
N LEU A 35 -17.43 9.50 -8.31
CA LEU A 35 -16.66 9.46 -7.07
C LEU A 35 -16.91 8.17 -6.29
N LYS A 36 -18.17 7.69 -6.27
CA LYS A 36 -18.53 6.40 -5.70
C LYS A 36 -17.81 5.25 -6.40
N ASN A 37 -17.79 5.24 -7.74
CA ASN A 37 -17.12 4.20 -8.52
C ASN A 37 -15.61 4.21 -8.27
N ALA A 38 -14.98 5.40 -8.28
CA ALA A 38 -13.56 5.53 -7.95
C ALA A 38 -13.27 5.00 -6.54
N TRP A 39 -14.09 5.34 -5.55
CA TRP A 39 -13.96 4.83 -4.19
C TRP A 39 -14.08 3.31 -4.10
N VAL A 40 -15.07 2.70 -4.76
CA VAL A 40 -15.22 1.24 -4.78
C VAL A 40 -13.99 0.57 -5.39
N ILE A 41 -13.47 1.09 -6.51
CA ILE A 41 -12.27 0.55 -7.16
C ILE A 41 -11.07 0.63 -6.22
N LEU A 42 -10.84 1.78 -5.60
CA LEU A 42 -9.73 1.97 -4.67
C LEU A 42 -9.88 1.10 -3.42
N PHE A 43 -11.09 0.98 -2.88
CA PHE A 43 -11.38 0.09 -1.76
C PHE A 43 -11.06 -1.37 -2.08
N LEU A 44 -11.42 -1.85 -3.27
CA LEU A 44 -11.10 -3.22 -3.68
C LEU A 44 -9.60 -3.42 -3.89
N ILE A 45 -8.91 -2.46 -4.52
CA ILE A 45 -7.46 -2.55 -4.73
C ILE A 45 -6.73 -2.56 -3.38
N TRP A 46 -6.99 -1.61 -2.48
CA TRP A 46 -6.30 -1.55 -1.18
C TRP A 46 -6.77 -2.64 -0.22
N GLY A 47 -8.07 -2.93 -0.20
CA GLY A 47 -8.68 -3.89 0.72
C GLY A 47 -8.47 -5.35 0.32
N ILE A 48 -8.23 -5.65 -0.96
CA ILE A 48 -8.04 -7.03 -1.45
C ILE A 48 -6.64 -7.22 -2.05
N ALA A 49 -6.18 -6.33 -2.93
CA ALA A 49 -4.88 -6.54 -3.57
C ALA A 49 -3.72 -6.46 -2.56
N HIS A 50 -3.74 -5.51 -1.61
CA HIS A 50 -2.67 -5.44 -0.59
C HIS A 50 -2.58 -6.73 0.27
N PRO A 51 -3.67 -7.31 0.79
CA PRO A 51 -3.60 -8.64 1.40
C PRO A 51 -3.05 -9.73 0.48
N LEU A 52 -3.47 -9.75 -0.79
CA LEU A 52 -2.97 -10.74 -1.76
C LEU A 52 -1.48 -10.59 -2.05
N GLU A 53 -0.92 -9.40 -1.88
CA GLU A 53 0.53 -9.16 -2.01
C GLU A 53 1.35 -9.76 -0.87
N LEU A 54 0.74 -10.16 0.26
CA LEU A 54 1.44 -10.81 1.37
C LEU A 54 2.20 -12.08 0.92
N LYS A 55 1.68 -12.79 -0.09
CA LYS A 55 2.35 -13.95 -0.67
C LYS A 55 3.75 -13.63 -1.23
N PHE A 56 3.97 -12.39 -1.65
CA PHE A 56 5.24 -11.89 -2.16
C PHE A 56 6.03 -11.14 -1.11
N SER A 57 5.38 -10.30 -0.30
CA SER A 57 6.08 -9.43 0.64
C SER A 57 6.62 -10.19 1.85
N LEU A 58 5.96 -11.27 2.30
CA LEU A 58 6.41 -12.09 3.44
C LEU A 58 7.82 -12.69 3.25
N PRO A 59 8.14 -13.40 2.16
CA PRO A 59 9.49 -13.90 1.95
C PRO A 59 10.52 -12.77 1.78
N ILE A 60 10.14 -11.64 1.16
CA ILE A 60 11.02 -10.47 0.99
C ILE A 60 11.33 -9.82 2.34
N GLY A 61 10.32 -9.60 3.19
CA GLY A 61 10.47 -9.05 4.53
C GLY A 61 11.34 -9.95 5.41
N LYS A 62 11.11 -11.28 5.36
CA LYS A 62 11.94 -12.26 6.06
C LYS A 62 13.40 -12.22 5.61
N ALA A 63 13.66 -12.09 4.31
CA ALA A 63 15.03 -11.97 3.77
C ALA A 63 15.75 -10.70 4.23
N HIS A 64 15.00 -9.66 4.61
CA HIS A 64 15.52 -8.42 5.19
C HIS A 64 15.45 -8.40 6.74
N GLY A 65 15.23 -9.55 7.38
CA GLY A 65 15.20 -9.65 8.86
C GLY A 65 13.96 -9.04 9.51
N LEU A 66 12.91 -8.72 8.76
CA LEU A 66 11.67 -8.16 9.30
C LEU A 66 10.77 -9.24 9.89
N GLY A 67 10.15 -8.93 11.03
CA GLY A 67 9.13 -9.78 11.64
C GLY A 67 7.86 -9.88 10.79
N PHE A 68 7.10 -10.95 11.01
CA PHE A 68 5.82 -11.21 10.34
C PHE A 68 4.84 -10.04 10.47
N GLY A 69 4.58 -9.59 11.71
CA GLY A 69 3.63 -8.49 11.97
C GLY A 69 4.03 -7.19 11.28
N ARG A 70 5.32 -6.84 11.30
CA ARG A 70 5.83 -5.63 10.61
C ARG A 70 5.62 -5.72 9.10
N THR A 71 5.89 -6.88 8.52
CA THR A 71 5.69 -7.12 7.08
C THR A 71 4.21 -7.05 6.70
N VAL A 72 3.33 -7.62 7.51
CA VAL A 72 1.87 -7.55 7.29
C VAL A 72 1.40 -6.10 7.31
N VAL A 73 1.70 -5.35 8.37
CA VAL A 73 1.28 -3.96 8.53
C VAL A 73 1.76 -3.11 7.36
N LYS A 74 3.04 -3.22 6.99
CA LYS A 74 3.59 -2.43 5.88
C LYS A 74 3.00 -2.80 4.52
N THR A 75 2.73 -4.08 4.28
CA THR A 75 2.07 -4.50 3.04
C THR A 75 0.65 -3.95 2.97
N LEU A 76 -0.11 -3.98 4.07
CA LEU A 76 -1.47 -3.46 4.06
C LEU A 76 -1.51 -1.93 3.89
N LEU A 77 -0.55 -1.21 4.48
CA LEU A 77 -0.50 0.25 4.36
C LEU A 77 0.01 0.73 2.99
N PHE A 78 1.00 0.05 2.42
CA PHE A 78 1.78 0.57 1.29
C PHE A 78 1.77 -0.34 0.05
N GLY A 79 1.37 -1.60 0.18
CA GLY A 79 1.38 -2.56 -0.92
C GLY A 79 2.73 -2.66 -1.62
N PHE A 80 2.70 -2.75 -2.96
CA PHE A 80 3.89 -2.89 -3.80
C PHE A 80 4.82 -1.68 -3.72
N THR A 81 4.30 -0.50 -3.36
CA THR A 81 5.13 0.69 -3.19
C THR A 81 6.17 0.52 -2.08
N TRP A 82 5.94 -0.40 -1.14
CA TRP A 82 6.89 -0.74 -0.10
C TRP A 82 7.72 -1.99 -0.44
N TRP A 83 7.09 -3.14 -0.65
CA TRP A 83 7.86 -4.40 -0.73
C TRP A 83 8.74 -4.49 -1.98
N VAL A 84 8.39 -3.81 -3.08
CA VAL A 84 9.26 -3.71 -4.27
C VAL A 84 10.48 -2.84 -3.96
N ALA A 85 10.25 -1.70 -3.31
CA ALA A 85 11.33 -0.79 -2.91
C ALA A 85 12.30 -1.46 -1.93
N LEU A 86 11.77 -2.25 -0.99
CA LEU A 86 12.55 -3.05 -0.05
C LEU A 86 13.34 -4.13 -0.80
N LYS A 87 12.69 -4.89 -1.69
CA LYS A 87 13.35 -5.91 -2.52
C LYS A 87 14.53 -5.34 -3.32
N TRP A 88 14.43 -4.09 -3.77
CA TRP A 88 15.47 -3.42 -4.55
C TRP A 88 16.50 -2.67 -3.70
N GLY A 89 16.39 -2.71 -2.37
CA GLY A 89 17.29 -2.00 -1.47
C GLY A 89 17.23 -0.48 -1.62
N VAL A 90 16.12 0.07 -2.12
CA VAL A 90 15.94 1.52 -2.31
C VAL A 90 15.44 2.18 -1.03
N VAL A 91 14.69 1.43 -0.21
CA VAL A 91 14.26 1.82 1.13
C VAL A 91 14.77 0.79 2.12
N GLU A 92 15.19 1.28 3.28
CA GLU A 92 15.65 0.47 4.40
C GLU A 92 14.58 0.47 5.49
N ASP A 93 14.53 -0.61 6.27
CA ASP A 93 13.56 -0.82 7.34
C ASP A 93 14.17 -1.49 8.57
#